data_AF-A0A2A5DTR1-F1
#
_entry.id   AF-A0A2A5DTR1-F1
#
_cell.length_a   1.000
_cell.length_b   1.000
_cell.length_c   1.000
_cell.angle_alpha   90.00
_cell.angle_beta   90.00
_cell.angle_gamma   90.00
#
_symmetry.space_group_name_H-M   'P 1'
#
loop_
_entity.id
_entity.type
_entity.pdbx_description
1 polymer ?
#
loop_
_entity_poly.entity_id
_entity_poly.type
_entity_poly.pdbx_seq_one_letter_code
_entity_poly.pdbx_strand_id
1 'polypeptide(L)'
;MTGQRPMSQDYENAKAIARDADANVRRDLAAREDIRPEILYYLAEDSDADVRATIAANQKTPGHADLLLARDPNDAVRCQLARKIGRLVPNISEAAQDRMRDLTLEILQILARDRLPDVRRMLAEELRATTQAPRDVIRKLARDREIEVAAPVLEFSPLLTDTDLLTLIATGPDKELVTAIARRDAVSKPVSDAIVETENVPAIATLLANPSAQIREETLDRLVTRAPAIPSWHAPLARRPELSPSMIRKLTGFLAASLLKTLQNRGDLDPETAAMVATAIHDRLQREEAGDLAPSEGNAQQNAASDVRALLEKGQLDEKAIAAAVGEGKHFFVTEALAALAHVPVKMAARILGAGNAAAVAALSWKASLGARLASRIQTRIAHVPPTEALSVETDTYPMDEAAMRLQLDSFQSATEMEIDAATGEPPSGGGLMEPDWATGETNPAQQVAEPDWATGDANPAQQVAEPDWATGETNPAQQVAEPDWATGDASLANEEEKEEAAKTPPAKTSGKTAPDA
;
A
#
# COMPACT_ATOMS: atom_id res chain seq x y z
N MET A 1 31.92 43.23 38.06
CA MET A 1 31.84 42.33 39.24
C MET A 1 30.55 41.54 39.14
N THR A 2 30.57 40.42 38.43
CA THR A 2 29.47 39.46 38.36
C THR A 2 29.99 38.20 39.04
N GLY A 3 29.86 38.18 40.37
CA GLY A 3 30.29 37.06 41.19
C GLY A 3 29.44 35.84 40.87
N GLN A 4 30.10 34.76 40.44
CA GLN A 4 29.56 33.42 40.53
C GLN A 4 29.13 33.19 41.99
N ARG A 5 27.82 33.08 42.25
CA ARG A 5 27.37 32.56 43.54
C ARG A 5 27.95 31.15 43.68
N PRO A 6 28.55 30.80 44.83
CA PRO A 6 29.11 29.48 45.00
C PRO A 6 27.98 28.44 44.92
N MET A 7 28.13 27.43 44.05
CA MET A 7 27.18 26.34 43.79
C MET A 7 26.61 25.66 45.06
N SER A 8 27.32 25.78 46.20
CA SER A 8 26.86 25.32 47.51
C SER A 8 25.71 26.14 48.09
N GLN A 9 25.67 27.45 47.84
CA GLN A 9 24.63 28.35 48.34
C GLN A 9 23.32 28.14 47.60
N ASP A 10 23.39 27.90 46.29
CA ASP A 10 22.21 27.64 45.47
C ASP A 10 21.55 26.30 45.83
N TYR A 11 22.35 25.30 46.21
CA TYR A 11 21.82 24.05 46.75
C TYR A 11 21.14 24.22 48.10
N GLU A 12 21.78 24.87 49.08
CA GLU A 12 21.17 25.05 50.40
C GLU A 12 19.90 25.91 50.31
N ASN A 13 19.87 26.89 49.41
CA ASN A 13 18.67 27.66 49.12
C ASN A 13 17.56 26.78 48.50
N ALA A 14 17.88 25.97 47.49
CA ALA A 14 16.92 25.03 46.90
C ALA A 14 16.39 24.02 47.93
N LYS A 15 17.24 23.55 48.84
CA LYS A 15 16.88 22.63 49.94
C LYS A 15 15.96 23.30 50.97
N ALA A 16 16.13 24.58 51.24
CA ALA A 16 15.23 25.36 52.09
C ALA A 16 13.87 25.55 51.41
N ILE A 17 13.87 25.96 50.13
CA ILE A 17 12.67 26.15 49.33
C ILE A 17 11.88 24.84 49.18
N ALA A 18 12.55 23.69 49.04
CA ALA A 18 11.88 22.39 48.96
C ALA A 18 11.08 22.01 50.23
N ARG A 19 11.29 22.71 51.35
CA ARG A 19 10.55 22.54 52.60
C ARG A 19 9.62 23.72 52.91
N ASP A 20 9.46 24.66 51.97
CA ASP A 20 8.58 25.82 52.16
C ASP A 20 7.14 25.37 52.42
N ALA A 21 6.38 26.12 53.20
CA ALA A 21 4.99 25.80 53.50
C ALA A 21 4.07 26.00 52.29
N ASP A 22 4.42 26.92 51.38
CA ASP A 22 3.63 27.21 50.18
C ASP A 22 3.97 26.25 49.04
N ALA A 23 2.98 25.45 48.65
CA ALA A 23 3.09 24.50 47.55
C ALA A 23 3.42 25.17 46.21
N ASN A 24 3.02 26.43 45.98
CA ASN A 24 3.36 27.13 44.74
C ASN A 24 4.86 27.39 44.63
N VAL A 25 5.49 27.77 45.74
CA VAL A 25 6.94 28.02 45.80
C VAL A 25 7.71 26.70 45.58
N ARG A 26 7.22 25.60 46.17
CA ARG A 26 7.79 24.26 45.91
C ARG A 26 7.60 23.82 44.46
N ARG A 27 6.45 24.15 43.85
CA ARG A 27 6.15 23.87 42.43
C ARG A 27 7.08 24.64 41.48
N ASP A 28 7.35 25.90 41.76
CA ASP A 28 8.30 26.70 40.99
C ASP A 28 9.71 26.11 41.05
N LEU A 29 10.10 25.58 42.22
CA LEU A 29 11.35 24.84 42.36
C LEU A 29 11.33 23.52 41.57
N ALA A 30 10.21 22.78 41.59
CA ALA A 30 10.03 21.52 40.87
C ALA A 30 10.12 21.69 39.34
N ALA A 31 9.75 22.85 38.80
CA ALA A 31 9.80 23.14 37.37
C ALA A 31 11.22 23.42 36.85
N ARG A 32 12.19 23.66 37.74
CA ARG A 32 13.56 24.04 37.35
C ARG A 32 14.40 22.85 36.91
N GLU A 33 15.22 23.08 35.88
CA GLU A 33 16.12 22.06 35.31
C GLU A 33 17.57 22.16 35.81
N ASP A 34 17.91 23.22 36.54
CA ASP A 34 19.24 23.46 37.10
C ASP A 34 19.41 22.91 38.53
N ILE A 35 18.39 22.21 39.04
CA ILE A 35 18.34 21.66 40.40
C ILE A 35 19.01 20.29 40.45
N ARG A 36 19.64 20.00 41.60
CA ARG A 36 20.29 18.70 41.82
C ARG A 36 19.25 17.56 41.88
N PRO A 37 19.54 16.38 41.29
CA PRO A 37 18.57 15.28 41.21
C PRO A 37 18.00 14.82 42.56
N GLU A 38 18.77 14.94 43.65
CA GLU A 38 18.34 14.53 45.00
C GLU A 38 17.19 15.41 45.52
N ILE A 39 17.16 16.70 45.15
CA ILE A 39 16.06 17.59 45.52
C ILE A 39 14.81 17.26 44.69
N LEU A 40 14.97 16.96 43.40
CA LEU A 40 13.85 16.53 42.56
C LEU A 40 13.27 15.20 43.05
N TYR A 41 14.13 14.27 43.49
CA TYR A 41 13.71 13.03 44.14
C TYR A 41 12.93 13.30 45.42
N TYR A 42 13.42 14.17 46.29
CA TYR A 42 12.71 14.55 47.52
C TYR A 42 11.32 15.15 47.22
N LEU A 43 11.20 16.03 46.22
CA LEU A 43 9.92 16.63 45.82
C LEU A 43 8.98 15.65 45.12
N ALA A 44 9.45 14.48 44.70
CA ALA A 44 8.58 13.43 44.14
C ALA A 44 7.66 12.81 45.22
N GLU A 45 8.01 12.96 46.51
CA GLU A 45 7.20 12.52 47.66
C GLU A 45 6.39 13.66 48.29
N ASP A 46 6.31 14.83 47.63
CA ASP A 46 5.62 16.01 48.17
C ASP A 46 4.15 15.71 48.49
N SER A 47 3.61 16.31 49.55
CA SER A 47 2.18 16.17 49.90
C SER A 47 1.23 16.69 48.81
N ASP A 48 1.64 17.72 48.07
CA ASP A 48 0.84 18.39 47.05
C ASP A 48 0.97 17.71 45.69
N ALA A 49 -0.17 17.34 45.11
CA ALA A 49 -0.19 16.59 43.85
C ALA A 49 0.28 17.42 42.64
N ASP A 50 0.10 18.74 42.66
CA ASP A 50 0.53 19.59 41.54
C ASP A 50 2.07 19.77 41.55
N VAL A 51 2.70 19.81 42.73
CA VAL A 51 4.16 19.75 42.85
C VAL A 51 4.67 18.44 42.26
N ARG A 52 4.10 17.29 42.67
CA ARG A 52 4.48 15.98 42.13
C ARG A 52 4.23 15.87 40.62
N ALA A 53 3.13 16.43 40.12
CA ALA A 53 2.82 16.46 38.68
C ALA A 53 3.84 17.31 37.90
N THR A 54 4.35 18.38 38.51
CA THR A 54 5.41 19.21 37.93
C THR A 54 6.74 18.45 37.88
N ILE A 55 7.08 17.69 38.94
CA ILE A 55 8.24 16.79 38.92
C ILE A 55 8.09 15.71 37.84
N ALA A 56 6.90 15.11 37.70
CA ALA A 56 6.61 14.12 36.67
C ALA A 56 6.77 14.66 35.24
N ALA A 57 6.54 15.96 35.03
CA ALA A 57 6.73 16.63 33.74
C ALA A 57 8.19 17.06 33.47
N ASN A 58 9.01 17.19 34.52
CA ASN A 58 10.38 17.69 34.41
C ASN A 58 11.34 16.65 33.79
N GLN A 59 12.06 17.06 32.74
CA GLN A 59 12.99 16.18 31.98
C GLN A 59 14.23 15.76 32.78
N LYS A 60 14.60 16.51 33.82
CA LYS A 60 15.77 16.24 34.68
C LYS A 60 15.46 15.37 35.88
N THR A 61 14.18 15.05 36.12
CA THR A 61 13.78 14.13 37.19
C THR A 61 14.46 12.78 37.00
N PRO A 62 15.15 12.25 38.02
CA PRO A 62 15.87 10.98 37.90
C PRO A 62 14.90 9.80 37.77
N GLY A 63 15.31 8.75 37.05
CA GLY A 63 14.45 7.59 36.75
C GLY A 63 13.87 6.88 37.99
N HIS A 64 14.55 6.89 39.14
CA HIS A 64 14.01 6.33 40.38
C HIS A 64 12.83 7.15 40.93
N ALA A 65 12.85 8.48 40.77
CA ALA A 65 11.72 9.33 41.12
C ALA A 65 10.56 9.14 40.13
N ASP A 66 10.85 9.02 38.83
CA ASP A 66 9.84 8.67 37.82
C ASP A 66 9.17 7.31 38.12
N LEU A 67 9.94 6.32 38.60
CA LEU A 67 9.41 5.01 39.00
C LEU A 67 8.45 5.11 40.20
N LEU A 68 8.77 5.96 41.18
CA LEU A 68 7.88 6.25 42.29
C LEU A 68 6.57 6.89 41.80
N LEU A 69 6.69 7.93 40.95
CA LEU A 69 5.56 8.69 40.40
C LEU A 69 4.68 7.84 39.46
N ALA A 70 5.21 6.77 38.87
CA ALA A 70 4.43 5.83 38.07
C ALA A 70 3.35 5.10 38.87
N ARG A 71 3.48 5.07 40.21
CA ARG A 71 2.52 4.47 41.14
C ARG A 71 1.81 5.52 41.99
N ASP A 72 1.87 6.80 41.61
CA ASP A 72 1.26 7.90 42.35
C ASP A 72 -0.25 7.71 42.52
N PRO A 73 -0.84 7.98 43.69
CA PRO A 73 -2.29 7.90 43.87
C PRO A 73 -3.05 8.92 43.02
N ASN A 74 -2.43 10.03 42.61
CA ASN A 74 -3.05 11.06 41.80
C ASN A 74 -2.88 10.79 40.30
N ASP A 75 -4.00 10.80 39.61
CA ASP A 75 -4.10 10.47 38.19
C ASP A 75 -3.43 11.50 37.27
N ALA A 76 -3.48 12.78 37.64
CA ALA A 76 -2.85 13.85 36.87
C ALA A 76 -1.32 13.69 36.87
N VAL A 77 -0.73 13.25 38.00
CA VAL A 77 0.70 12.96 38.10
C VAL A 77 1.08 11.84 37.13
N ARG A 78 0.34 10.72 37.15
CA ARG A 78 0.59 9.57 36.27
C ARG A 78 0.38 9.93 34.78
N CYS A 79 -0.58 10.78 34.46
CA CYS A 79 -0.80 11.31 33.11
C CYS A 79 0.38 12.17 32.62
N GLN A 80 0.92 13.07 33.46
CA GLN A 80 2.10 13.86 33.10
C GLN A 80 3.32 12.97 32.90
N LEU A 81 3.49 11.96 33.76
CA LEU A 81 4.58 11.01 33.62
C LEU A 81 4.44 10.20 32.32
N ALA A 82 3.25 9.67 32.00
CA ALA A 82 3.01 8.94 30.76
C ALA A 82 3.36 9.76 29.52
N ARG A 83 3.02 11.05 29.53
CA ARG A 83 3.40 11.98 28.47
C ARG A 83 4.91 12.13 28.35
N LYS A 84 5.60 12.38 29.48
CA LYS A 84 7.07 12.52 29.50
C LYS A 84 7.75 11.25 29.00
N ILE A 85 7.42 10.10 29.60
CA ILE A 85 8.06 8.82 29.32
C ILE A 85 7.81 8.40 27.87
N GLY A 86 6.58 8.57 27.35
CA GLY A 86 6.26 8.29 25.95
C GLY A 86 7.17 9.05 24.95
N ARG A 87 7.50 10.31 25.25
CA ARG A 87 8.40 11.15 24.43
C ARG A 87 9.88 10.81 24.55
N LEU A 88 10.28 10.17 25.65
CA LEU A 88 11.66 9.75 25.86
C LEU A 88 11.99 8.48 25.07
N VAL A 89 10.99 7.61 24.80
CA VAL A 89 11.18 6.32 24.12
C VAL A 89 11.93 6.41 22.79
N PRO A 90 11.62 7.35 21.86
CA PRO A 90 12.33 7.45 20.58
C PRO A 90 13.79 7.92 20.68
N ASN A 91 14.20 8.43 21.85
CA ASN A 91 15.51 9.05 22.07
C ASN A 91 16.38 8.26 23.07
N ILE A 92 16.00 7.02 23.42
CA ILE A 92 16.83 6.16 24.25
C ILE A 92 18.03 5.71 23.40
N SER A 93 19.12 6.49 23.50
CA SER A 93 20.41 6.18 22.89
C SER A 93 20.86 4.76 23.25
N GLU A 94 21.26 3.97 22.24
CA GLU A 94 21.89 2.64 22.45
C GLU A 94 23.15 2.72 23.34
N ALA A 95 23.77 3.90 23.46
CA ALA A 95 24.97 4.13 24.26
C ALA A 95 24.67 4.64 25.69
N ALA A 96 23.42 5.02 26.01
CA ALA A 96 23.05 5.50 27.33
C ALA A 96 22.55 4.36 28.23
N GLN A 97 23.52 3.72 28.91
CA GLN A 97 23.39 2.94 30.16
C GLN A 97 22.15 2.04 30.29
N ASP A 98 22.34 0.73 30.09
CA ASP A 98 21.34 -0.35 30.26
C ASP A 98 20.34 -0.10 31.40
N ARG A 99 20.81 0.37 32.56
CA ARG A 99 19.98 0.68 33.74
C ARG A 99 18.90 1.75 33.51
N MET A 100 19.20 2.83 32.79
CA MET A 100 18.22 3.89 32.52
C MET A 100 17.13 3.41 31.55
N ARG A 101 17.56 2.62 30.56
CA ARG A 101 16.64 1.93 29.64
C ARG A 101 15.75 0.97 30.40
N ASP A 102 16.31 0.11 31.25
CA ASP A 102 15.55 -0.88 32.02
C ASP A 102 14.51 -0.22 32.93
N LEU A 103 14.87 0.87 33.63
CA LEU A 103 13.93 1.66 34.44
C LEU A 103 12.80 2.27 33.58
N THR A 104 13.15 2.84 32.43
CA THR A 104 12.15 3.43 31.52
C THR A 104 11.18 2.37 31.00
N LEU A 105 11.70 1.19 30.67
CA LEU A 105 10.89 0.04 30.24
C LEU A 105 9.97 -0.46 31.36
N GLU A 106 10.44 -0.49 32.61
CA GLU A 106 9.62 -0.82 33.78
C GLU A 106 8.49 0.21 33.97
N ILE A 107 8.81 1.50 33.88
CA ILE A 107 7.82 2.58 34.01
C ILE A 107 6.76 2.48 32.91
N LEU A 108 7.17 2.30 31.65
CA LEU A 108 6.26 2.07 30.52
C LEU A 108 5.32 0.90 30.78
N GLN A 109 5.84 -0.19 31.33
CA GLN A 109 5.08 -1.37 31.67
C GLN A 109 4.07 -1.15 32.80
N ILE A 110 4.40 -0.33 33.79
CA ILE A 110 3.48 0.06 34.87
C ILE A 110 2.35 0.92 34.29
N LEU A 111 2.70 1.98 33.54
CA LEU A 111 1.74 2.93 32.98
C LEU A 111 0.83 2.28 31.91
N ALA A 112 1.33 1.34 31.11
CA ALA A 112 0.51 0.57 30.18
C ALA A 112 -0.48 -0.40 30.87
N ARG A 113 -0.30 -0.65 32.18
CA ARG A 113 -1.22 -1.46 33.01
C ARG A 113 -2.02 -0.59 33.98
N ASP A 114 -1.97 0.74 33.82
CA ASP A 114 -2.70 1.66 34.70
C ASP A 114 -4.20 1.35 34.69
N ARG A 115 -4.86 1.57 35.82
CA ARG A 115 -6.30 1.35 35.94
C ARG A 115 -7.08 2.39 35.16
N LEU A 116 -6.56 3.60 35.02
CA LEU A 116 -7.22 4.67 34.29
C LEU A 116 -6.97 4.60 32.78
N PRO A 117 -8.04 4.60 31.97
CA PRO A 117 -7.92 4.70 30.51
C PRO A 117 -7.15 5.93 30.05
N ASP A 118 -7.31 7.08 30.71
CA ASP A 118 -6.64 8.32 30.32
C ASP A 118 -5.11 8.23 30.36
N VAL A 119 -4.54 7.58 31.38
CA VAL A 119 -3.08 7.38 31.48
C VAL A 119 -2.59 6.49 30.33
N ARG A 120 -3.31 5.40 30.05
CA ARG A 120 -2.98 4.46 28.96
C ARG A 120 -3.16 5.11 27.58
N ARG A 121 -4.20 5.93 27.40
CA ARG A 121 -4.46 6.72 26.19
C ARG A 121 -3.34 7.72 25.95
N MET A 122 -2.93 8.46 26.97
CA MET A 122 -1.78 9.37 26.88
C MET A 122 -0.52 8.65 26.42
N LEU A 123 -0.27 7.45 26.96
CA LEU A 123 0.86 6.63 26.53
C LEU A 123 0.70 6.14 25.08
N ALA A 124 -0.48 5.66 24.69
CA ALA A 124 -0.76 5.20 23.34
C ALA A 124 -0.57 6.32 22.30
N GLU A 125 -1.01 7.54 22.60
CA GLU A 125 -0.84 8.71 21.73
C GLU A 125 0.64 9.06 21.50
N GLU A 126 1.44 9.07 22.56
CA GLU A 126 2.87 9.39 22.43
C GLU A 126 3.67 8.24 21.76
N LEU A 127 3.22 6.99 21.90
CA LEU A 127 3.88 5.82 21.30
C LEU A 127 3.37 5.46 19.89
N ARG A 128 2.28 6.08 19.42
CA ARG A 128 1.54 5.62 18.23
C ARG A 128 2.37 5.48 16.96
N ALA A 129 3.39 6.31 16.74
CA ALA A 129 4.23 6.30 15.55
C ALA A 129 5.68 5.84 15.83
N THR A 130 5.96 5.40 17.05
CA THR A 130 7.33 5.10 17.50
C THR A 130 7.76 3.69 17.09
N THR A 131 8.95 3.56 16.48
CA THR A 131 9.55 2.27 16.08
C THR A 131 10.42 1.63 17.17
N GLN A 132 10.80 2.38 18.21
CA GLN A 132 11.66 1.93 19.30
C GLN A 132 10.89 1.43 20.54
N ALA A 133 9.56 1.50 20.51
CA ALA A 133 8.74 1.07 21.63
C ALA A 133 8.78 -0.46 21.79
N PRO A 134 8.71 -0.99 23.03
CA PRO A 134 8.60 -2.42 23.25
C PRO A 134 7.35 -2.99 22.59
N ARG A 135 7.52 -4.01 21.75
CA ARG A 135 6.40 -4.62 21.00
C ARG A 135 5.30 -5.13 21.92
N ASP A 136 5.66 -5.66 23.09
CA ASP A 136 4.69 -6.18 24.07
C ASP A 136 3.82 -5.07 24.68
N VAL A 137 4.36 -3.86 24.87
CA VAL A 137 3.59 -2.71 25.34
C VAL A 137 2.60 -2.26 24.26
N ILE A 138 3.06 -2.12 23.02
CA ILE A 138 2.18 -1.75 21.89
C ILE A 138 1.08 -2.79 21.69
N ARG A 139 1.42 -4.08 21.73
CA ARG A 139 0.48 -5.20 21.65
C ARG A 139 -0.54 -5.20 22.78
N LYS A 140 -0.15 -4.74 23.96
CA LYS A 140 -1.06 -4.62 25.11
C LYS A 140 -2.03 -3.45 24.92
N LEU A 141 -1.53 -2.29 24.53
CA LEU A 141 -2.37 -1.11 24.23
C LEU A 141 -3.33 -1.38 23.06
N ALA A 142 -2.90 -2.14 22.05
CA ALA A 142 -3.74 -2.54 20.91
C ALA A 142 -4.87 -3.53 21.30
N ARG A 143 -4.73 -4.24 22.42
CA ARG A 143 -5.73 -5.15 22.99
C ARG A 143 -6.53 -4.51 24.12
N ASP A 144 -6.39 -3.20 24.30
CA ASP A 144 -7.13 -2.50 25.34
C ASP A 144 -8.63 -2.58 25.07
N ARG A 145 -9.42 -2.62 26.15
CA ARG A 145 -10.89 -2.66 26.05
C ARG A 145 -11.45 -1.31 25.65
N GLU A 146 -10.75 -0.23 25.99
CA GLU A 146 -11.15 1.12 25.66
C GLU A 146 -10.60 1.49 24.29
N ILE A 147 -11.51 1.75 23.33
CA ILE A 147 -11.13 2.08 21.96
C ILE A 147 -10.26 3.34 21.89
N GLU A 148 -10.45 4.32 22.78
CA GLU A 148 -9.63 5.52 22.80
C GLU A 148 -8.15 5.24 23.11
N VAL A 149 -7.86 4.12 23.80
CA VAL A 149 -6.49 3.68 24.07
C VAL A 149 -5.95 2.86 22.89
N ALA A 150 -6.77 1.98 22.32
CA ALA A 150 -6.34 1.08 21.25
C ALA A 150 -6.22 1.79 19.89
N ALA A 151 -7.12 2.73 19.57
CA ALA A 151 -7.21 3.36 18.25
C ALA A 151 -5.90 4.02 17.79
N PRO A 152 -5.19 4.84 18.59
CA PRO A 152 -3.94 5.48 18.14
C PRO A 152 -2.89 4.45 17.71
N VAL A 153 -2.70 3.38 18.48
CA VAL A 153 -1.71 2.34 18.14
C VAL A 153 -2.18 1.45 16.97
N LEU A 154 -3.48 1.17 16.88
CA LEU A 154 -4.05 0.41 15.77
C LEU A 154 -3.98 1.17 14.44
N GLU A 155 -4.15 2.48 14.45
CA GLU A 155 -4.12 3.32 13.25
C GLU A 155 -2.70 3.62 12.77
N PHE A 156 -1.77 3.94 13.68
CA PHE A 156 -0.47 4.52 13.30
C PHE A 156 0.75 3.64 13.58
N SER A 157 0.64 2.60 14.42
CA SER A 157 1.85 1.89 14.86
C SER A 157 2.47 1.02 13.77
N PRO A 158 3.78 1.19 13.48
CA PRO A 158 4.51 0.34 12.55
C PRO A 158 4.93 -1.00 13.17
N LEU A 159 4.76 -1.18 14.49
CA LEU A 159 5.24 -2.36 15.22
C LEU A 159 4.24 -3.53 15.26
N LEU A 160 3.00 -3.28 14.85
CA LEU A 160 1.96 -4.28 14.69
C LEU A 160 2.11 -4.98 13.34
N THR A 161 2.28 -6.31 13.37
CA THR A 161 2.34 -7.13 12.16
C THR A 161 0.95 -7.53 11.67
N ASP A 162 0.85 -7.94 10.41
CA ASP A 162 -0.39 -8.52 9.86
C ASP A 162 -0.93 -9.65 10.75
N THR A 163 -0.07 -10.52 11.27
CA THR A 163 -0.50 -11.59 12.20
C THR A 163 -1.12 -11.03 13.48
N ASP A 164 -0.57 -9.95 14.02
CA ASP A 164 -1.14 -9.28 15.20
C ASP A 164 -2.52 -8.69 14.86
N LEU A 165 -2.65 -8.00 13.72
CA LEU A 165 -3.90 -7.39 13.26
C LEU A 165 -4.98 -8.44 12.97
N LEU A 166 -4.63 -9.53 12.29
CA LEU A 166 -5.55 -10.64 12.02
C LEU A 166 -6.04 -11.29 13.31
N THR A 167 -5.16 -11.48 14.30
CA THR A 167 -5.55 -12.00 15.61
C THR A 167 -6.54 -11.06 16.30
N LEU A 168 -6.33 -9.75 16.21
CA LEU A 168 -7.22 -8.75 16.79
C LEU A 168 -8.58 -8.72 16.11
N ILE A 169 -8.62 -8.85 14.77
CA ILE A 169 -9.88 -8.94 14.02
C ILE A 169 -10.65 -10.22 14.38
N ALA A 170 -9.96 -11.35 14.52
CA ALA A 170 -10.57 -12.63 14.85
C ALA A 170 -11.09 -12.72 16.31
N THR A 171 -10.42 -12.05 17.24
CA THR A 171 -10.75 -12.10 18.68
C THR A 171 -11.60 -10.92 19.16
N GLY A 172 -11.58 -9.80 18.44
CA GLY A 172 -12.23 -8.55 18.85
C GLY A 172 -13.72 -8.51 18.51
N PRO A 173 -14.63 -8.42 19.50
CA PRO A 173 -16.06 -8.22 19.25
C PRO A 173 -16.41 -6.78 18.82
N ASP A 174 -15.47 -5.84 18.99
CA ASP A 174 -15.75 -4.41 18.87
C ASP A 174 -15.66 -3.89 17.43
N LYS A 175 -16.80 -3.40 16.93
CA LYS A 175 -16.91 -2.85 15.57
C LYS A 175 -15.98 -1.65 15.33
N GLU A 176 -15.68 -0.91 16.38
CA GLU A 176 -14.82 0.28 16.29
C GLU A 176 -13.35 -0.08 16.16
N LEU A 177 -12.91 -1.20 16.76
CA LEU A 177 -11.55 -1.72 16.64
C LEU A 177 -11.21 -2.04 15.19
N VAL A 178 -12.09 -2.77 14.49
CA VAL A 178 -11.91 -3.12 13.07
C VAL A 178 -11.90 -1.86 12.20
N THR A 179 -12.67 -0.84 12.58
CA THR A 179 -12.70 0.46 11.89
C THR A 179 -11.37 1.20 12.04
N ALA A 180 -10.73 1.17 13.22
CA ALA A 180 -9.41 1.74 13.43
C ALA A 180 -8.35 1.02 12.57
N ILE A 181 -8.38 -0.31 12.48
CA ILE A 181 -7.46 -1.06 11.61
C ILE A 181 -7.67 -0.68 10.12
N ALA A 182 -8.90 -0.43 9.69
CA ALA A 182 -9.20 0.00 8.32
C ALA A 182 -8.67 1.40 7.97
N ARG A 183 -8.40 2.26 8.98
CA ARG A 183 -7.88 3.63 8.79
C ARG A 183 -6.36 3.70 8.63
N ARG A 184 -5.64 2.59 8.83
CA ARG A 184 -4.18 2.56 8.72
C ARG A 184 -3.69 3.05 7.36
N ASP A 185 -2.55 3.72 7.35
CA ASP A 185 -1.90 4.19 6.12
C ASP A 185 -1.47 3.05 5.19
N ALA A 186 -1.35 1.82 5.69
CA ALA A 186 -1.10 0.63 4.88
C ALA A 186 -1.91 -0.54 5.43
N VAL A 187 -2.82 -1.07 4.60
CA VAL A 187 -3.60 -2.28 4.87
C VAL A 187 -3.29 -3.30 3.79
N SER A 188 -2.76 -4.46 4.20
CA SER A 188 -2.37 -5.54 3.29
C SER A 188 -3.59 -6.34 2.82
N LYS A 189 -3.43 -7.09 1.71
CA LYS A 189 -4.51 -7.93 1.15
C LYS A 189 -5.14 -8.88 2.18
N PRO A 190 -4.37 -9.66 2.97
CA PRO A 190 -4.96 -10.55 3.96
C PRO A 190 -5.76 -9.82 5.04
N VAL A 191 -5.29 -8.65 5.49
CA VAL A 191 -5.99 -7.86 6.51
C VAL A 191 -7.26 -7.24 5.94
N SER A 192 -7.23 -6.73 4.70
CA SER A 192 -8.41 -6.26 3.98
C SER A 192 -9.48 -7.35 3.84
N ASP A 193 -9.07 -8.55 3.46
CA ASP A 193 -9.97 -9.70 3.31
C ASP A 193 -10.61 -10.04 4.67
N ALA A 194 -9.82 -10.10 5.74
CA ALA A 194 -10.33 -10.35 7.10
C ALA A 194 -11.30 -9.26 7.59
N ILE A 195 -11.03 -7.97 7.30
CA ILE A 195 -11.95 -6.88 7.63
C ILE A 195 -13.29 -7.07 6.89
N VAL A 196 -13.26 -7.47 5.63
CA VAL A 196 -14.48 -7.71 4.84
C VAL A 196 -15.27 -8.91 5.37
N GLU A 197 -14.60 -9.95 5.83
CA GLU A 197 -15.23 -11.13 6.46
C GLU A 197 -15.97 -10.81 7.75
N THR A 198 -15.60 -9.74 8.48
CA THR A 198 -16.35 -9.30 9.68
C THR A 198 -17.74 -8.77 9.38
N GLU A 199 -18.06 -8.49 8.11
CA GLU A 199 -19.31 -7.86 7.66
C GLU A 199 -19.64 -6.51 8.33
N ASN A 200 -18.64 -5.88 8.94
CA ASN A 200 -18.79 -4.61 9.63
C ASN A 200 -18.89 -3.45 8.63
N VAL A 201 -20.12 -2.98 8.41
CA VAL A 201 -20.44 -1.94 7.42
C VAL A 201 -19.60 -0.67 7.57
N PRO A 202 -19.47 -0.04 8.77
CA PRO A 202 -18.56 1.08 9.01
C PRO A 202 -17.09 0.81 8.68
N ALA A 203 -16.56 -0.35 9.09
CA ALA A 203 -15.16 -0.69 8.85
C ALA A 203 -14.88 -0.89 7.35
N ILE A 204 -15.77 -1.60 6.65
CA ILE A 204 -15.68 -1.81 5.21
C ILE A 204 -15.80 -0.48 4.46
N ALA A 205 -16.73 0.40 4.85
CA ALA A 205 -16.84 1.73 4.24
C ALA A 205 -15.54 2.53 4.39
N THR A 206 -14.89 2.43 5.55
CA THR A 206 -13.62 3.09 5.85
C THR A 206 -12.47 2.47 5.04
N LEU A 207 -12.41 1.15 4.94
CA LEU A 207 -11.44 0.41 4.12
C LEU A 207 -11.56 0.76 2.63
N LEU A 208 -12.79 0.89 2.13
CA LEU A 208 -13.07 1.28 0.75
C LEU A 208 -12.68 2.72 0.46
N ALA A 209 -12.81 3.62 1.45
CA ALA A 209 -12.42 5.02 1.32
C ALA A 209 -10.91 5.23 1.42
N ASN A 210 -10.17 4.26 1.97
CA ASN A 210 -8.73 4.35 2.18
C ASN A 210 -7.95 4.04 0.89
N PRO A 211 -7.28 5.02 0.24
CA PRO A 211 -6.64 4.80 -1.05
C PRO A 211 -5.46 3.82 -1.02
N SER A 212 -4.80 3.64 0.13
CA SER A 212 -3.65 2.75 0.26
C SER A 212 -3.99 1.31 0.64
N ALA A 213 -5.27 1.04 0.95
CA ALA A 213 -5.71 -0.31 1.28
C ALA A 213 -5.63 -1.22 0.05
N GLN A 214 -4.85 -2.29 0.16
CA GLN A 214 -4.70 -3.29 -0.88
C GLN A 214 -5.87 -4.26 -0.79
N ILE A 215 -6.79 -4.21 -1.76
CA ILE A 215 -7.95 -5.10 -1.84
C ILE A 215 -7.80 -5.98 -3.07
N ARG A 216 -8.03 -7.28 -2.94
CA ARG A 216 -8.04 -8.21 -4.09
C ARG A 216 -9.23 -7.90 -4.99
N GLU A 217 -9.08 -8.12 -6.30
CA GLU A 217 -10.16 -7.90 -7.26
C GLU A 217 -11.40 -8.74 -6.94
N GLU A 218 -11.21 -10.01 -6.57
CA GLU A 218 -12.31 -10.91 -6.16
C GLU A 218 -13.08 -10.35 -4.96
N THR A 219 -12.37 -9.87 -3.93
CA THR A 219 -12.98 -9.25 -2.75
C THR A 219 -13.75 -7.99 -3.13
N LEU A 220 -13.21 -7.18 -4.05
CA LEU A 220 -13.88 -5.97 -4.51
C LEU A 220 -15.15 -6.28 -5.33
N ASP A 221 -15.12 -7.29 -6.20
CA ASP A 221 -16.30 -7.73 -6.97
C ASP A 221 -17.43 -8.23 -6.04
N ARG A 222 -17.08 -8.97 -4.99
CA ARG A 222 -18.01 -9.38 -3.93
C ARG A 222 -18.64 -8.17 -3.22
N LEU A 223 -17.84 -7.15 -2.90
CA LEU A 223 -18.32 -5.92 -2.28
C LEU A 223 -19.23 -5.11 -3.21
N VAL A 224 -18.89 -4.98 -4.50
CA VAL A 224 -19.73 -4.30 -5.50
C VAL A 224 -21.08 -5.01 -5.66
N THR A 225 -21.09 -6.35 -5.62
CA THR A 225 -22.33 -7.14 -5.70
C THR A 225 -23.25 -6.90 -4.48
N ARG A 226 -22.67 -6.69 -3.29
CA ARG A 226 -23.40 -6.40 -2.04
C ARG A 226 -23.76 -4.91 -1.87
N ALA A 227 -23.05 -4.01 -2.55
CA ALA A 227 -23.19 -2.56 -2.42
C ALA A 227 -24.62 -2.01 -2.59
N PRO A 228 -25.53 -2.55 -3.43
CA PRO A 228 -26.87 -1.98 -3.62
C PRO A 228 -27.67 -1.82 -2.32
N ALA A 229 -27.47 -2.71 -1.35
CA ALA A 229 -28.17 -2.67 -0.06
C ALA A 229 -27.54 -1.70 0.97
N ILE A 230 -26.34 -1.17 0.70
CA ILE A 230 -25.53 -0.47 1.70
C ILE A 230 -25.07 0.89 1.15
N PRO A 231 -25.84 1.98 1.38
CA PRO A 231 -25.56 3.30 0.84
C PRO A 231 -24.19 3.88 1.22
N SER A 232 -23.68 3.53 2.41
CA SER A 232 -22.38 4.01 2.89
C SER A 232 -21.19 3.53 2.04
N TRP A 233 -21.35 2.49 1.23
CA TRP A 233 -20.29 1.97 0.36
C TRP A 233 -20.25 2.65 -1.02
N HIS A 234 -21.33 3.31 -1.43
CA HIS A 234 -21.50 3.85 -2.77
C HIS A 234 -20.45 4.91 -3.13
N ALA A 235 -20.30 5.93 -2.29
CA ALA A 235 -19.34 7.00 -2.52
C ALA A 235 -17.88 6.54 -2.44
N PRO A 236 -17.46 5.72 -1.45
CA PRO A 236 -16.11 5.13 -1.43
C PRO A 236 -15.78 4.30 -2.67
N LEU A 237 -16.70 3.43 -3.12
CA LEU A 237 -16.48 2.60 -4.31
C LEU A 237 -16.35 3.45 -5.58
N ALA A 238 -17.19 4.48 -5.75
CA ALA A 238 -17.15 5.33 -6.93
C ALA A 238 -15.86 6.16 -7.06
N ARG A 239 -15.16 6.44 -5.94
CA ARG A 239 -13.93 7.24 -5.92
C ARG A 239 -12.65 6.43 -6.12
N ARG A 240 -12.73 5.09 -6.15
CA ARG A 240 -11.56 4.22 -6.29
C ARG A 240 -11.03 4.24 -7.74
N PRO A 241 -9.71 4.41 -7.95
CA PRO A 241 -9.12 4.49 -9.29
C PRO A 241 -8.98 3.15 -10.01
N GLU A 242 -8.86 2.03 -9.28
CA GLU A 242 -8.62 0.69 -9.85
C GLU A 242 -9.89 -0.17 -9.85
N LEU A 243 -10.83 0.14 -10.74
CA LEU A 243 -12.01 -0.69 -10.97
C LEU A 243 -11.96 -1.34 -12.35
N SER A 244 -12.18 -2.65 -12.42
CA SER A 244 -12.33 -3.35 -13.68
C SER A 244 -13.59 -2.86 -14.42
N PRO A 245 -13.60 -2.87 -15.77
CA PRO A 245 -14.75 -2.42 -16.57
C PRO A 245 -16.06 -3.13 -16.18
N SER A 246 -15.98 -4.40 -15.77
CA SER A 246 -17.12 -5.17 -15.29
C SER A 246 -17.70 -4.60 -14.00
N MET A 247 -16.84 -4.26 -13.04
CA MET A 247 -17.26 -3.66 -11.76
C MET A 247 -17.84 -2.26 -11.94
N ILE A 248 -17.26 -1.44 -12.84
CA ILE A 248 -17.79 -0.11 -13.17
C ILE A 248 -19.22 -0.23 -13.72
N ARG A 249 -19.46 -1.15 -14.65
CA ARG A 249 -20.81 -1.37 -15.21
C ARG A 249 -21.82 -1.75 -14.14
N LYS A 250 -21.48 -2.73 -13.27
CA LYS A 250 -22.32 -3.13 -12.13
C LYS A 250 -22.62 -1.92 -11.23
N LEU A 251 -21.59 -1.12 -10.92
CA LEU A 251 -21.70 0.07 -10.07
C LEU A 251 -22.63 1.13 -10.68
N THR A 252 -22.41 1.48 -11.94
CA THR A 252 -23.21 2.49 -12.65
C THR A 252 -24.66 2.03 -12.80
N GLY A 253 -24.90 0.75 -13.09
CA GLY A 253 -26.25 0.19 -13.21
C GLY A 253 -27.08 0.37 -11.94
N PHE A 254 -26.53 0.02 -10.77
CA PHE A 254 -27.29 0.17 -9.52
C PHE A 254 -27.34 1.63 -9.04
N LEU A 255 -26.26 2.41 -9.21
CA LEU A 255 -26.25 3.83 -8.81
C LEU A 255 -27.25 4.63 -9.64
N ALA A 256 -27.35 4.36 -10.94
CA ALA A 256 -28.38 4.92 -11.81
C ALA A 256 -29.77 4.57 -11.29
N ALA A 257 -30.04 3.30 -10.97
CA ALA A 257 -31.34 2.88 -10.42
C ALA A 257 -31.67 3.57 -9.08
N SER A 258 -30.69 3.74 -8.19
CA SER A 258 -30.87 4.40 -6.88
C SER A 258 -31.10 5.91 -7.03
N LEU A 259 -30.34 6.59 -7.89
CA LEU A 259 -30.52 8.01 -8.18
C LEU A 259 -31.85 8.27 -8.89
N LEU A 260 -32.25 7.41 -9.83
CA LEU A 260 -33.56 7.48 -10.50
C LEU A 260 -34.71 7.32 -9.51
N LYS A 261 -34.63 6.36 -8.58
CA LYS A 261 -35.62 6.21 -7.51
C LYS A 261 -35.70 7.48 -6.63
N THR A 262 -34.56 8.10 -6.35
CA THR A 262 -34.50 9.36 -5.59
C THR A 262 -35.12 10.53 -6.36
N LEU A 263 -34.87 10.60 -7.68
CA LEU A 263 -35.46 11.61 -8.58
C LEU A 263 -36.96 11.40 -8.80
N GLN A 264 -37.44 10.15 -8.84
CA GLN A 264 -38.87 9.83 -8.97
C GLN A 264 -39.67 10.11 -7.68
N ASN A 265 -39.02 9.99 -6.52
CA ASN A 265 -39.62 10.34 -5.24
C ASN A 265 -39.65 11.86 -4.98
N ARG A 266 -38.98 12.64 -5.83
CA ARG A 266 -38.99 14.10 -5.79
C ARG A 266 -40.27 14.61 -6.43
N GLY A 267 -41.08 15.35 -5.67
CA GLY A 267 -42.38 15.84 -6.12
C GLY A 267 -42.34 17.01 -7.12
N ASP A 268 -41.15 17.47 -7.51
CA ASP A 268 -40.92 18.61 -8.40
C ASP A 268 -40.60 18.21 -9.84
N LEU A 269 -40.51 16.92 -10.14
CA LEU A 269 -40.33 16.38 -11.49
C LEU A 269 -41.63 15.78 -12.00
N ASP A 270 -42.00 16.11 -13.24
CA ASP A 270 -43.13 15.46 -13.89
C ASP A 270 -42.82 13.97 -14.14
N PRO A 271 -43.80 13.07 -13.95
CA PRO A 271 -43.58 11.62 -14.07
C PRO A 271 -43.08 11.18 -15.45
N GLU A 272 -43.41 11.93 -16.50
CA GLU A 272 -43.03 11.65 -17.88
C GLU A 272 -41.54 11.92 -18.12
N THR A 273 -41.03 13.07 -17.70
CA THR A 273 -39.60 13.42 -17.77
C THR A 273 -38.75 12.49 -16.91
N ALA A 274 -39.23 12.13 -15.71
CA ALA A 274 -38.53 11.15 -14.87
C ALA A 274 -38.41 9.76 -15.53
N ALA A 275 -39.46 9.32 -16.24
CA ALA A 275 -39.45 8.06 -16.99
C ALA A 275 -38.56 8.13 -18.25
N MET A 276 -38.52 9.27 -18.95
CA MET A 276 -37.63 9.49 -20.09
C MET A 276 -36.15 9.42 -19.68
N VAL A 277 -35.78 10.09 -18.58
CA VAL A 277 -34.41 10.06 -18.05
C VAL A 277 -34.02 8.64 -17.61
N ALA A 278 -34.93 7.91 -16.97
CA ALA A 278 -34.72 6.51 -16.59
C ALA A 278 -34.45 5.61 -17.81
N THR A 279 -35.28 5.73 -18.83
CA THR A 279 -35.15 4.97 -20.07
C THR A 279 -33.84 5.29 -20.78
N ALA A 280 -33.51 6.58 -20.93
CA ALA A 280 -32.29 7.01 -21.61
C ALA A 280 -31.00 6.52 -20.93
N ILE A 281 -30.96 6.51 -19.59
CA ILE A 281 -29.81 5.98 -18.82
C ILE A 281 -29.71 4.46 -18.98
N HIS A 282 -30.82 3.73 -18.89
CA HIS A 282 -30.84 2.28 -19.07
C HIS A 282 -30.41 1.87 -20.48
N ASP A 283 -30.92 2.57 -21.50
CA ASP A 283 -30.55 2.39 -22.90
C ASP A 283 -29.07 2.69 -23.17
N ARG A 284 -28.48 3.68 -22.47
CA ARG A 284 -27.06 4.00 -22.59
C ARG A 284 -26.19 2.90 -21.98
N LEU A 285 -26.58 2.40 -20.79
CA LEU A 285 -25.90 1.31 -20.11
C LEU A 285 -25.96 0.01 -20.91
N GLN A 286 -27.11 -0.32 -21.51
CA GLN A 286 -27.24 -1.53 -22.34
C GLN A 286 -26.44 -1.46 -23.65
N ARG A 287 -26.34 -0.29 -24.28
CA ARG A 287 -25.45 -0.11 -25.44
C ARG A 287 -23.97 -0.26 -25.07
N GLU A 288 -23.60 0.08 -23.84
CA GLU A 288 -22.25 -0.16 -23.31
C GLU A 288 -22.04 -1.63 -22.86
N GLU A 289 -23.09 -2.34 -22.41
CA GLU A 289 -23.08 -3.80 -22.17
C GLU A 289 -22.88 -4.61 -23.46
N ALA A 290 -23.33 -4.09 -24.60
CA ALA A 290 -23.16 -4.70 -25.93
C ALA A 290 -21.75 -4.53 -26.53
N GLY A 291 -20.81 -3.89 -25.83
CA GLY A 291 -19.38 -3.97 -26.15
C GLY A 291 -18.91 -3.12 -27.34
N ASP A 292 -19.33 -1.86 -27.44
CA ASP A 292 -18.86 -0.94 -28.50
C ASP A 292 -17.53 -0.22 -28.15
N LEU A 293 -16.58 -0.96 -27.53
CA LEU A 293 -15.20 -0.53 -27.34
C LEU A 293 -14.27 -1.53 -28.03
N ALA A 294 -13.86 -1.16 -29.25
CA ALA A 294 -12.93 -1.84 -30.16
C ALA A 294 -13.31 -3.30 -30.54
N PRO A 295 -13.61 -3.58 -31.83
CA PRO A 295 -13.78 -4.96 -32.27
C PRO A 295 -12.50 -5.75 -31.98
N SER A 296 -12.61 -6.86 -31.25
CA SER A 296 -11.58 -7.90 -31.31
C SER A 296 -11.39 -8.27 -32.77
N GLU A 297 -10.16 -8.14 -33.29
CA GLU A 297 -9.82 -8.30 -34.71
C GLU A 297 -10.42 -9.58 -35.33
N GLY A 298 -10.54 -10.65 -34.52
CA GLY A 298 -11.15 -11.91 -34.94
C GLY A 298 -12.63 -11.83 -35.34
N ASN A 299 -13.44 -11.05 -34.62
CA ASN A 299 -14.88 -10.92 -34.91
C ASN A 299 -15.13 -9.92 -36.06
N ALA A 300 -14.33 -8.87 -36.17
CA ALA A 300 -14.41 -7.93 -37.30
C ALA A 300 -14.01 -8.58 -38.63
N GLN A 301 -12.99 -9.43 -38.64
CA GLN A 301 -12.59 -10.21 -39.81
C GLN A 301 -13.71 -11.18 -40.25
N GLN A 302 -14.34 -11.88 -39.31
CA GLN A 302 -15.42 -12.83 -39.61
C GLN A 302 -16.68 -12.15 -40.15
N ASN A 303 -17.07 -11.01 -39.55
CA ASN A 303 -18.21 -10.23 -40.02
C ASN A 303 -17.93 -9.60 -41.40
N ALA A 304 -16.71 -9.11 -41.63
CA ALA A 304 -16.31 -8.61 -42.94
C ALA A 304 -16.34 -9.72 -44.01
N ALA A 305 -15.88 -10.93 -43.69
CA ALA A 305 -15.92 -12.07 -44.61
C ALA A 305 -17.36 -12.51 -44.93
N SER A 306 -18.29 -12.48 -43.97
CA SER A 306 -19.70 -12.79 -44.25
C SER A 306 -20.37 -11.72 -45.10
N ASP A 307 -20.10 -10.45 -44.83
CA ASP A 307 -20.70 -9.33 -45.57
C ASP A 307 -20.23 -9.29 -47.02
N VAL A 308 -18.95 -9.53 -47.27
CA VAL A 308 -18.39 -9.62 -48.63
C VAL A 308 -18.96 -10.81 -49.39
N ARG A 309 -19.09 -11.99 -48.75
CA ARG A 309 -19.74 -13.16 -49.37
C ARG A 309 -21.20 -12.88 -49.74
N ALA A 310 -21.95 -12.26 -48.84
CA ALA A 310 -23.35 -11.91 -49.10
C ALA A 310 -23.51 -10.92 -50.26
N LEU A 311 -22.56 -9.98 -50.43
CA LEU A 311 -22.56 -9.04 -51.55
C LEU A 311 -22.09 -9.67 -52.87
N LEU A 312 -21.17 -10.63 -52.82
CA LEU A 312 -20.76 -11.43 -53.98
C LEU A 312 -21.89 -12.30 -54.50
N GLU A 313 -22.62 -13.01 -53.61
CA GLU A 313 -23.79 -13.82 -53.98
C GLU A 313 -24.90 -12.98 -54.61
N LYS A 314 -25.03 -11.72 -54.19
CA LYS A 314 -25.99 -10.75 -54.75
C LYS A 314 -25.48 -10.02 -55.99
N GLY A 315 -24.22 -10.21 -56.39
CA GLY A 315 -23.58 -9.50 -57.51
C GLY A 315 -23.45 -7.98 -57.30
N GLN A 316 -23.47 -7.52 -56.04
CA GLN A 316 -23.47 -6.09 -55.66
C GLN A 316 -22.12 -5.62 -55.12
N LEU A 317 -21.07 -6.43 -55.22
CA LEU A 317 -19.70 -6.00 -54.90
C LEU A 317 -19.14 -5.18 -56.07
N ASP A 318 -19.53 -3.90 -56.14
CA ASP A 318 -19.10 -2.96 -57.16
C ASP A 318 -18.05 -1.96 -56.65
N GLU A 319 -17.43 -1.22 -57.58
CA GLU A 319 -16.40 -0.23 -57.25
C GLU A 319 -16.92 0.86 -56.29
N LYS A 320 -18.22 1.17 -56.34
CA LYS A 320 -18.87 2.15 -55.45
C LYS A 320 -18.95 1.65 -54.01
N ALA A 321 -19.29 0.38 -53.79
CA ALA A 321 -19.31 -0.24 -52.47
C ALA A 321 -17.92 -0.21 -51.82
N ILE A 322 -16.87 -0.51 -52.58
CA ILE A 322 -15.49 -0.46 -52.09
C ILE A 322 -15.06 0.99 -51.83
N ALA A 323 -15.41 1.93 -52.71
CA ALA A 323 -15.12 3.35 -52.51
C ALA A 323 -15.77 3.96 -51.26
N ALA A 324 -16.98 3.49 -50.90
CA ALA A 324 -17.66 3.85 -49.67
C ALA A 324 -16.96 3.24 -48.45
N ALA A 325 -16.64 1.94 -48.49
CA ALA A 325 -15.93 1.25 -47.41
C ALA A 325 -14.53 1.85 -47.12
N VAL A 326 -13.81 2.30 -48.16
CA VAL A 326 -12.54 3.03 -48.05
C VAL A 326 -12.74 4.41 -47.41
N GLY A 327 -13.87 5.08 -47.69
CA GLY A 327 -14.22 6.36 -47.06
C GLY A 327 -14.54 6.22 -45.57
N GLU A 328 -15.15 5.10 -45.18
CA GLU A 328 -15.52 4.77 -43.80
C GLU A 328 -14.38 4.13 -42.98
N GLY A 329 -13.24 3.81 -43.61
CA GLY A 329 -12.10 3.19 -42.92
C GLY A 329 -12.29 1.71 -42.56
N LYS A 330 -13.15 0.98 -43.30
CA LYS A 330 -13.44 -0.44 -43.03
C LYS A 330 -12.33 -1.37 -43.58
N HIS A 331 -11.16 -1.38 -42.94
CA HIS A 331 -9.96 -2.10 -43.39
C HIS A 331 -10.19 -3.59 -43.68
N PHE A 332 -10.88 -4.30 -42.78
CA PHE A 332 -11.15 -5.74 -42.92
C PHE A 332 -12.06 -6.04 -44.13
N PHE A 333 -13.10 -5.23 -44.34
CA PHE A 333 -13.99 -5.37 -45.48
C PHE A 333 -13.28 -5.13 -46.81
N VAL A 334 -12.44 -4.08 -46.89
CA VAL A 334 -11.68 -3.78 -48.12
C VAL A 334 -10.68 -4.89 -48.44
N THR A 335 -10.04 -5.47 -47.43
CA THR A 335 -9.09 -6.57 -47.60
C THR A 335 -9.77 -7.82 -48.16
N GLU A 336 -10.91 -8.22 -47.57
CA GLU A 336 -11.71 -9.36 -48.03
C GLU A 336 -12.30 -9.13 -49.43
N ALA A 337 -12.78 -7.91 -49.72
CA ALA A 337 -13.31 -7.55 -51.03
C ALA A 337 -12.24 -7.60 -52.13
N LEU A 338 -11.04 -7.07 -51.88
CA LEU A 338 -9.92 -7.11 -52.81
C LEU A 338 -9.43 -8.54 -53.06
N ALA A 339 -9.35 -9.35 -52.00
CA ALA A 339 -8.97 -10.76 -52.12
C ALA A 339 -9.95 -11.54 -53.00
N ALA A 340 -11.25 -11.32 -52.80
CA ALA A 340 -12.30 -11.99 -53.56
C ALA A 340 -12.33 -11.56 -55.04
N LEU A 341 -12.20 -10.26 -55.32
CA LEU A 341 -12.21 -9.74 -56.71
C LEU A 341 -10.93 -10.05 -57.49
N ALA A 342 -9.77 -10.04 -56.82
CA ALA A 342 -8.49 -10.39 -57.46
C ALA A 342 -8.24 -11.91 -57.52
N HIS A 343 -9.12 -12.73 -56.95
CA HIS A 343 -8.97 -14.17 -56.80
C HIS A 343 -7.61 -14.56 -56.17
N VAL A 344 -7.26 -13.92 -55.05
CA VAL A 344 -6.04 -14.21 -54.28
C VAL A 344 -6.39 -14.56 -52.83
N PRO A 345 -5.54 -15.32 -52.11
CA PRO A 345 -5.79 -15.63 -50.71
C PRO A 345 -5.89 -14.35 -49.86
N VAL A 346 -6.84 -14.30 -48.92
CA VAL A 346 -7.04 -13.15 -48.01
C VAL A 346 -5.76 -12.79 -47.26
N LYS A 347 -4.98 -13.79 -46.83
CA LYS A 347 -3.68 -13.60 -46.17
C LYS A 347 -2.68 -12.83 -47.06
N MET A 348 -2.68 -13.10 -48.37
CA MET A 348 -1.82 -12.41 -49.33
C MET A 348 -2.28 -10.95 -49.52
N ALA A 349 -3.59 -10.71 -49.63
CA ALA A 349 -4.14 -9.36 -49.72
C ALA A 349 -3.85 -8.53 -48.45
N ALA A 350 -4.01 -9.13 -47.27
CA ALA A 350 -3.71 -8.50 -45.98
C ALA A 350 -2.22 -8.12 -45.87
N ARG A 351 -1.31 -9.00 -46.33
CA ARG A 351 0.14 -8.71 -46.38
C ARG A 351 0.47 -7.57 -47.33
N ILE A 352 -0.10 -7.56 -48.53
CA ILE A 352 0.14 -6.48 -49.50
C ILE A 352 -0.31 -5.13 -48.94
N LEU A 353 -1.47 -5.09 -48.28
CA LEU A 353 -2.00 -3.87 -47.65
C LEU A 353 -1.20 -3.47 -46.41
N GLY A 354 -0.75 -4.42 -45.60
CA GLY A 354 0.07 -4.18 -44.41
C GLY A 354 1.53 -3.80 -44.71
N ALA A 355 2.08 -4.26 -45.83
CA ALA A 355 3.45 -3.95 -46.25
C ALA A 355 3.62 -2.50 -46.74
N GLY A 356 2.53 -1.77 -47.00
CA GLY A 356 2.58 -0.36 -47.39
C GLY A 356 3.28 -0.10 -48.71
N ASN A 357 3.36 -1.08 -49.62
CA ASN A 357 4.02 -0.91 -50.91
C ASN A 357 3.00 -0.43 -51.97
N ALA A 358 3.17 0.81 -52.42
CA ALA A 358 2.30 1.45 -53.42
C ALA A 358 2.13 0.62 -54.71
N ALA A 359 3.21 0.00 -55.20
CA ALA A 359 3.21 -0.79 -56.42
C ALA A 359 2.44 -2.11 -56.26
N ALA A 360 2.57 -2.77 -55.11
CA ALA A 360 1.85 -4.01 -54.82
C ALA A 360 0.35 -3.76 -54.61
N VAL A 361 -0.03 -2.67 -53.93
CA VAL A 361 -1.43 -2.27 -53.73
C VAL A 361 -2.08 -1.86 -55.06
N ALA A 362 -1.34 -1.17 -55.94
CA ALA A 362 -1.79 -0.85 -57.29
C ALA A 362 -2.01 -2.11 -58.14
N ALA A 363 -1.08 -3.06 -58.09
CA ALA A 363 -1.20 -4.33 -58.81
C ALA A 363 -2.39 -5.18 -58.31
N LEU A 364 -2.64 -5.22 -57.00
CA LEU A 364 -3.80 -5.89 -56.41
C LEU A 364 -5.13 -5.24 -56.84
N SER A 365 -5.17 -3.90 -56.86
CA SER A 365 -6.35 -3.14 -57.30
C SER A 365 -6.62 -3.30 -58.80
N TRP A 366 -5.57 -3.37 -59.62
CA TRP A 366 -5.66 -3.66 -61.06
C TRP A 366 -6.21 -5.07 -61.31
N LYS A 367 -5.70 -6.08 -60.59
CA LYS A 367 -6.20 -7.46 -60.71
C LYS A 367 -7.66 -7.59 -60.23
N ALA A 368 -8.07 -6.78 -59.26
CA ALA A 368 -9.46 -6.64 -58.82
C ALA A 368 -10.35 -5.83 -59.78
N SER A 369 -9.83 -5.40 -60.95
CA SER A 369 -10.53 -4.60 -61.96
C SER A 369 -11.07 -3.26 -61.43
N LEU A 370 -10.38 -2.64 -60.47
CA LEU A 370 -10.76 -1.33 -59.92
C LEU A 370 -10.12 -0.19 -60.73
N GLY A 371 -10.75 0.99 -60.72
CA GLY A 371 -10.19 2.19 -61.33
C GLY A 371 -8.93 2.69 -60.60
N ALA A 372 -8.03 3.32 -61.35
CA ALA A 372 -6.71 3.72 -60.83
C ALA A 372 -6.82 4.82 -59.74
N ARG A 373 -7.90 5.61 -59.76
CA ARG A 373 -8.22 6.59 -58.71
C ARG A 373 -8.60 5.95 -57.39
N LEU A 374 -9.36 4.85 -57.42
CA LEU A 374 -9.72 4.12 -56.21
C LEU A 374 -8.48 3.41 -55.63
N ALA A 375 -7.61 2.87 -56.47
CA ALA A 375 -6.34 2.27 -56.05
C ALA A 375 -5.45 3.27 -55.26
N SER A 376 -5.34 4.52 -55.72
CA SER A 376 -4.59 5.57 -55.00
C SER A 376 -5.22 5.93 -53.64
N ARG A 377 -6.56 5.91 -53.56
CA ARG A 377 -7.28 6.07 -52.27
C ARG A 377 -7.03 4.89 -51.33
N ILE A 378 -6.97 3.66 -51.83
CA ILE A 378 -6.66 2.47 -51.02
C ILE A 378 -5.23 2.54 -50.50
N GLN A 379 -4.26 2.98 -51.31
CA GLN A 379 -2.86 3.17 -50.88
C GLN A 379 -2.76 4.11 -49.68
N THR A 380 -3.40 5.28 -49.76
CA THR A 380 -3.28 6.32 -48.74
C THR A 380 -4.16 6.09 -47.50
N ARG A 381 -5.38 5.55 -47.67
CA ARG A 381 -6.35 5.39 -46.58
C ARG A 381 -6.34 4.02 -45.90
N ILE A 382 -5.95 2.96 -46.61
CA ILE A 382 -5.99 1.60 -46.09
C ILE A 382 -4.58 1.08 -45.83
N ALA A 383 -3.69 1.20 -46.81
CA ALA A 383 -2.30 0.73 -46.72
C ALA A 383 -1.34 1.75 -46.06
N HIS A 384 -1.85 2.91 -45.63
CA HIS A 384 -1.10 3.97 -44.94
C HIS A 384 0.20 4.40 -45.67
N VAL A 385 0.22 4.30 -47.00
CA VAL A 385 1.35 4.75 -47.80
C VAL A 385 1.43 6.28 -47.74
N PRO A 386 2.60 6.86 -47.41
CA PRO A 386 2.75 8.31 -47.36
C PRO A 386 2.43 8.92 -48.75
N PRO A 387 1.73 10.08 -48.81
CA PRO A 387 1.30 10.68 -50.07
C PRO A 387 2.43 10.99 -51.07
N THR A 388 3.68 11.07 -50.59
CA THR A 388 4.89 11.28 -51.39
C THR A 388 5.37 10.04 -52.13
N GLU A 389 5.00 8.85 -51.66
CA GLU A 389 5.38 7.55 -52.23
C GLU A 389 4.20 6.84 -52.90
N ALA A 390 2.98 7.32 -52.66
CA ALA A 390 1.78 6.85 -53.33
C ALA A 390 1.85 7.16 -54.83
N LEU A 391 1.45 6.19 -55.65
CA LEU A 391 1.37 6.38 -57.09
C LEU A 391 0.19 7.30 -57.38
N SER A 392 0.49 8.57 -57.64
CA SER A 392 -0.50 9.57 -58.05
C SER A 392 -0.94 9.27 -59.48
N VAL A 393 -2.25 9.17 -59.68
CA VAL A 393 -2.82 8.87 -61.00
C VAL A 393 -3.64 10.08 -61.47
N GLU A 394 -3.16 10.78 -62.49
CA GLU A 394 -3.85 11.95 -63.08
C GLU A 394 -4.96 11.53 -64.06
N THR A 395 -4.81 10.37 -64.71
CA THR A 395 -5.79 9.73 -65.62
C THR A 395 -6.31 8.41 -65.02
N ASP A 396 -7.36 7.81 -65.58
CA ASP A 396 -7.90 6.51 -65.07
C ASP A 396 -7.08 5.28 -65.52
N THR A 397 -5.81 5.51 -65.85
CA THR A 397 -4.87 4.51 -66.37
C THR A 397 -3.76 4.27 -65.37
N TYR A 398 -3.51 3.02 -65.03
CA TYR A 398 -2.45 2.66 -64.07
C TYR A 398 -1.06 3.09 -64.59
N PRO A 399 -0.19 3.64 -63.70
CA PRO A 399 1.12 4.16 -64.09
C PRO A 399 2.21 3.08 -64.27
N MET A 400 1.83 1.80 -64.24
CA MET A 400 2.73 0.65 -64.38
C MET A 400 2.29 -0.23 -65.55
N ASP A 401 3.25 -0.83 -66.25
CA ASP A 401 2.98 -1.81 -67.30
C ASP A 401 2.43 -3.13 -66.70
N GLU A 402 1.57 -3.83 -67.43
CA GLU A 402 0.93 -5.08 -66.98
C GLU A 402 1.95 -6.15 -66.55
N ALA A 403 3.09 -6.22 -67.23
CA ALA A 403 4.17 -7.14 -66.89
C ALA A 403 4.79 -6.83 -65.52
N ALA A 404 4.93 -5.55 -65.18
CA ALA A 404 5.46 -5.11 -63.89
C ALA A 404 4.45 -5.36 -62.75
N MET A 405 3.15 -5.17 -63.00
CA MET A 405 2.10 -5.47 -62.02
C MET A 405 1.99 -6.97 -61.72
N ARG A 406 2.11 -7.82 -62.75
CA ARG A 406 2.14 -9.29 -62.55
C ARG A 406 3.35 -9.74 -61.74
N LEU A 407 4.54 -9.21 -62.05
CA LEU A 407 5.76 -9.52 -61.30
C LEU A 407 5.66 -9.18 -59.81
N GLN A 408 4.96 -8.09 -59.47
CA GLN A 408 4.70 -7.72 -58.07
C GLN A 408 3.76 -8.71 -57.37
N LEU A 409 2.77 -9.27 -58.07
CA LEU A 409 1.87 -10.25 -57.45
C LEU A 409 2.54 -11.62 -57.31
N ASP A 410 3.36 -12.03 -58.27
CA ASP A 410 4.07 -13.32 -58.26
C ASP A 410 5.13 -13.39 -57.13
N SER A 411 5.79 -12.26 -56.81
CA SER A 411 6.75 -12.19 -55.70
C SER A 411 6.08 -12.39 -54.33
N PHE A 412 4.86 -11.88 -54.16
CA PHE A 412 4.07 -12.10 -52.94
C PHE A 412 3.39 -13.48 -52.93
N GLN A 413 3.00 -14.03 -54.08
CA GLN A 413 2.46 -15.40 -54.16
C GLN A 413 3.50 -16.44 -53.75
N SER A 414 4.69 -16.41 -54.34
CA SER A 414 5.80 -17.31 -54.00
C SER A 414 6.22 -17.22 -52.53
N ALA A 415 6.24 -16.00 -51.95
CA ALA A 415 6.50 -15.80 -50.53
C ALA A 415 5.41 -16.34 -49.61
N THR A 416 4.16 -16.40 -50.07
CA THR A 416 3.03 -16.93 -49.29
C THR A 416 2.95 -18.46 -49.39
N GLU A 417 3.32 -19.04 -50.54
CA GLU A 417 3.37 -20.49 -50.76
C GLU A 417 4.50 -21.16 -49.95
N MET A 418 5.71 -20.57 -49.90
CA MET A 418 6.83 -21.07 -49.08
C MET A 418 6.51 -21.16 -47.58
N GLU A 419 5.68 -20.27 -47.05
CA GLU A 419 5.23 -20.29 -45.64
C GLU A 419 4.14 -21.35 -45.38
N ILE A 420 3.28 -21.63 -46.36
CA ILE A 420 2.27 -22.69 -46.25
C ILE A 420 2.96 -24.06 -46.24
N ASP A 421 3.98 -24.25 -47.09
CA ASP A 421 4.78 -25.48 -47.13
C ASP A 421 5.62 -25.65 -45.84
N ALA A 422 6.19 -24.56 -45.30
CA ALA A 422 6.89 -24.58 -44.01
C ALA A 422 5.97 -24.86 -42.81
N ALA A 423 4.70 -24.45 -42.88
CA ALA A 423 3.70 -24.68 -41.83
C ALA A 423 3.02 -26.06 -41.91
N THR A 424 3.09 -26.76 -43.05
CA THR A 424 2.40 -28.05 -43.28
C THR A 424 3.31 -29.29 -43.19
N GLY A 425 4.63 -29.14 -43.15
CA GLY A 425 5.54 -30.18 -42.64
C GLY A 425 5.61 -31.48 -43.45
N GLU A 426 5.45 -31.44 -44.77
CA GLU A 426 5.79 -32.57 -45.66
C GLU A 426 6.97 -32.19 -46.58
N PRO A 427 8.01 -33.03 -46.71
CA PRO A 427 9.12 -32.74 -47.62
C PRO A 427 8.69 -32.97 -49.07
N PRO A 428 9.21 -32.18 -50.03
CA PRO A 428 8.90 -32.37 -51.45
C PRO A 428 9.38 -33.74 -51.92
N SER A 429 8.45 -34.49 -52.49
CA SER A 429 8.68 -35.82 -53.05
C SER A 429 9.49 -35.73 -54.35
N GLY A 430 10.72 -36.22 -54.31
CA GLY A 430 11.41 -36.76 -55.49
C GLY A 430 12.45 -35.84 -56.13
N GLY A 431 13.72 -36.23 -56.01
CA GLY A 431 14.84 -35.69 -56.79
C GLY A 431 16.16 -35.98 -56.10
N GLY A 432 16.80 -37.10 -56.45
CA GLY A 432 17.93 -37.66 -55.72
C GLY A 432 19.28 -36.95 -55.90
N LEU A 433 20.19 -37.42 -55.03
CA LEU A 433 21.65 -37.48 -55.09
C LEU A 433 22.43 -36.54 -54.15
N MET A 434 23.20 -37.24 -53.30
CA MET A 434 24.53 -36.91 -52.77
C MET A 434 24.65 -35.92 -51.58
N GLU A 435 24.91 -36.49 -50.40
CA GLU A 435 25.78 -35.91 -49.35
C GLU A 435 27.18 -35.59 -49.92
N PRO A 436 28.08 -34.82 -49.25
CA PRO A 436 28.13 -34.34 -47.85
C PRO A 436 28.47 -32.80 -47.79
N ASP A 437 28.78 -32.08 -46.71
CA ASP A 437 29.60 -32.30 -45.51
C ASP A 437 29.22 -31.23 -44.47
N TRP A 438 29.04 -31.66 -43.22
CA TRP A 438 28.95 -30.78 -42.05
C TRP A 438 30.35 -30.62 -41.47
N ALA A 439 30.82 -29.38 -41.34
CA ALA A 439 32.01 -29.08 -40.56
C ALA A 439 31.87 -27.73 -39.87
N THR A 440 31.91 -27.79 -38.53
CA THR A 440 32.24 -26.71 -37.57
C THR A 440 31.24 -25.54 -37.52
N GLY A 441 30.80 -25.04 -36.38
CA GLY A 441 31.23 -25.16 -35.00
C GLY A 441 30.67 -23.92 -34.26
N GLU A 442 30.67 -24.00 -32.94
CA GLU A 442 30.54 -22.89 -32.00
C GLU A 442 29.13 -22.53 -31.45
N THR A 443 28.95 -23.01 -30.21
CA THR A 443 28.53 -22.26 -29.01
C THR A 443 27.04 -21.99 -28.76
N ASN A 444 26.53 -22.78 -27.79
CA ASN A 444 25.48 -22.42 -26.81
C ASN A 444 26.07 -21.38 -25.82
N PRO A 445 25.31 -20.47 -25.16
CA PRO A 445 24.60 -20.89 -23.93
C PRO A 445 23.32 -20.08 -23.56
N ALA A 446 22.38 -20.76 -22.87
CA ALA A 446 21.67 -20.37 -21.63
C ALA A 446 20.24 -20.98 -21.62
N GLN A 447 20.05 -22.16 -21.01
CA GLN A 447 19.68 -22.39 -19.60
C GLN A 447 18.24 -21.94 -19.26
N GLN A 448 17.27 -22.86 -19.25
CA GLN A 448 17.00 -23.93 -18.25
C GLN A 448 16.19 -23.43 -17.05
N VAL A 449 14.90 -23.76 -17.06
CA VAL A 449 14.03 -23.88 -15.88
C VAL A 449 14.11 -25.34 -15.44
N ALA A 450 14.38 -25.58 -14.17
CA ALA A 450 14.37 -26.90 -13.55
C ALA A 450 13.24 -26.96 -12.52
N GLU A 451 12.29 -27.88 -12.74
CA GLU A 451 11.52 -28.52 -11.66
C GLU A 451 12.37 -29.66 -11.07
N PRO A 452 12.04 -30.14 -9.87
CA PRO A 452 11.72 -31.57 -9.80
C PRO A 452 10.62 -31.96 -8.80
N ASP A 453 9.74 -32.82 -9.32
CA ASP A 453 9.41 -34.18 -8.88
C ASP A 453 9.20 -34.55 -7.39
N TRP A 454 7.97 -35.05 -7.22
CA TRP A 454 7.41 -36.06 -6.31
C TRP A 454 8.36 -37.20 -5.83
N ALA A 455 8.24 -37.56 -4.55
CA ALA A 455 8.25 -38.96 -4.10
C ALA A 455 7.66 -39.10 -2.68
N THR A 456 6.84 -40.14 -2.56
CA THR A 456 6.07 -40.72 -1.44
C THR A 456 6.88 -41.23 -0.24
N GLY A 457 6.24 -41.32 0.94
CA GLY A 457 6.62 -42.32 1.97
C GLY A 457 6.16 -42.03 3.41
N ASP A 458 5.06 -42.67 3.81
CA ASP A 458 4.56 -43.06 5.14
C ASP A 458 5.29 -42.64 6.44
N ALA A 459 4.54 -42.13 7.43
CA ALA A 459 4.23 -42.85 8.68
C ALA A 459 3.49 -41.96 9.72
N ASN A 460 2.33 -42.43 10.17
CA ASN A 460 1.65 -42.03 11.41
C ASN A 460 2.31 -42.79 12.59
N PRO A 461 2.40 -42.19 13.79
CA PRO A 461 1.55 -42.72 14.86
C PRO A 461 0.98 -41.67 15.84
N ALA A 462 -0.32 -41.81 16.09
CA ALA A 462 -1.02 -41.89 17.37
C ALA A 462 -0.75 -40.87 18.50
N GLN A 463 -1.82 -40.14 18.82
CA GLN A 463 -2.49 -40.01 20.13
C GLN A 463 -1.67 -39.70 21.40
N GLN A 464 -2.01 -38.56 22.03
CA GLN A 464 -2.17 -38.31 23.48
C GLN A 464 -2.65 -36.85 23.62
N VAL A 465 -3.94 -36.54 23.68
CA VAL A 465 -4.81 -36.45 24.87
C VAL A 465 -4.07 -36.08 26.17
N ALA A 466 -4.13 -34.79 26.55
CA ALA A 466 -4.00 -34.35 27.93
C ALA A 466 -4.53 -32.90 28.11
N GLU A 467 -5.71 -32.78 28.68
CA GLU A 467 -6.15 -31.71 29.58
C GLU A 467 -6.95 -32.40 30.71
N PRO A 468 -7.26 -31.76 31.85
CA PRO A 468 -6.46 -30.89 32.70
C PRO A 468 -6.55 -31.35 34.18
N ASP A 469 -5.61 -30.99 35.05
CA ASP A 469 -5.81 -31.12 36.50
C ASP A 469 -4.89 -30.18 37.28
N TRP A 470 -5.48 -29.16 37.91
CA TRP A 470 -5.21 -28.85 39.32
C TRP A 470 -6.22 -27.81 39.83
N ALA A 471 -6.96 -28.21 40.85
CA ALA A 471 -7.74 -27.36 41.73
C ALA A 471 -7.15 -27.45 43.15
N THR A 472 -7.37 -26.39 43.93
CA THR A 472 -7.16 -26.23 45.39
C THR A 472 -5.68 -26.14 45.82
N GLY A 473 -5.22 -25.22 46.65
CA GLY A 473 -5.87 -24.41 47.68
C GLY A 473 -5.20 -24.75 49.01
N GLU A 474 -4.34 -23.87 49.55
CA GLU A 474 -3.95 -23.74 50.98
C GLU A 474 -2.83 -22.68 51.10
N THR A 475 -3.16 -21.49 51.61
CA THR A 475 -2.83 -20.95 52.96
C THR A 475 -1.47 -20.29 53.12
N ASN A 476 -1.57 -18.99 53.42
CA ASN A 476 -0.62 -18.02 53.98
C ASN A 476 0.30 -18.57 55.08
N PRO A 477 1.51 -18.00 55.22
CA PRO A 477 1.81 -17.34 56.49
C PRO A 477 2.38 -15.93 56.32
N ALA A 478 1.88 -15.06 57.19
CA ALA A 478 2.28 -13.67 57.40
C ALA A 478 3.68 -13.52 58.00
N GLN A 479 4.10 -12.25 58.11
CA GLN A 479 5.24 -11.67 58.85
C GLN A 479 6.53 -11.53 58.01
N GLN A 480 7.19 -10.37 57.89
CA GLN A 480 7.27 -9.17 58.72
C GLN A 480 7.56 -7.95 57.82
N VAL A 481 6.91 -6.83 58.13
CA VAL A 481 7.23 -5.49 57.60
C VAL A 481 8.24 -4.88 58.55
N ALA A 482 9.39 -4.46 58.04
CA ALA A 482 10.35 -3.63 58.77
C ALA A 482 10.30 -2.21 58.18
N GLU A 483 9.69 -1.30 58.95
CA GLU A 483 9.83 0.15 58.77
C GLU A 483 11.15 0.59 59.42
N PRO A 484 11.90 1.53 58.82
CA PRO A 484 12.90 2.29 59.55
C PRO A 484 12.37 3.70 59.89
N ASP A 485 12.11 3.88 61.18
CA ASP A 485 12.01 5.16 61.88
C ASP A 485 13.29 5.99 61.69
N TRP A 486 13.15 7.19 61.14
CA TRP A 486 14.16 8.24 61.27
C TRP A 486 13.49 9.53 61.74
N ALA A 487 13.53 9.80 63.04
CA ALA A 487 13.65 11.15 63.60
C ALA A 487 13.67 11.10 65.13
N THR A 488 14.78 11.58 65.70
CA THR A 488 14.89 12.62 66.75
C THR A 488 16.02 12.30 67.73
N GLY A 489 16.85 13.31 68.03
CA GLY A 489 17.81 13.24 69.12
C GLY A 489 19.09 14.05 68.90
N ASP A 490 18.98 15.36 69.08
CA ASP A 490 20.09 16.31 69.24
C ASP A 490 20.71 16.18 70.65
N ALA A 491 22.04 16.16 70.78
CA ALA A 491 22.85 16.66 71.92
C ALA A 491 24.31 16.16 71.92
N SER A 492 25.20 17.04 71.46
CA SER A 492 26.43 17.53 72.13
C SER A 492 27.30 16.66 73.07
N LEU A 493 28.62 16.81 72.86
CA LEU A 493 29.79 16.61 73.76
C LEU A 493 30.39 15.19 73.89
N ALA A 494 31.59 14.98 73.31
CA ALA A 494 32.86 14.88 74.05
C ALA A 494 34.01 14.24 73.22
N ASN A 495 35.21 14.82 73.40
CA ASN A 495 36.59 14.32 73.17
C ASN A 495 37.09 14.26 71.72
N GLU A 496 38.04 15.09 71.26
CA GLU A 496 39.49 15.24 71.61
C GLU A 496 40.31 13.95 71.46
N GLU A 497 41.53 14.12 70.90
CA GLU A 497 42.55 13.13 70.47
C GLU A 497 42.35 12.63 69.02
N GLU A 498 43.20 12.84 68.00
CA GLU A 498 44.62 13.20 67.91
C GLU A 498 44.88 14.08 66.66
N LYS A 499 45.64 15.16 66.84
CA LYS A 499 46.52 15.74 65.82
C LYS A 499 47.90 15.14 66.05
N GLU A 500 48.52 14.60 65.01
CA GLU A 500 49.94 14.76 64.62
C GLU A 500 50.41 13.52 63.86
N GLU A 501 50.63 13.63 62.54
CA GLU A 501 51.99 13.41 62.05
C GLU A 501 52.22 14.06 60.67
N ALA A 502 52.96 15.16 60.74
CA ALA A 502 54.08 15.55 59.89
C ALA A 502 54.01 15.35 58.36
N ALA A 503 53.90 16.50 57.70
CA ALA A 503 54.47 16.77 56.38
C ALA A 503 55.99 16.53 56.32
N LYS A 504 56.49 16.07 55.16
CA LYS A 504 57.85 16.34 54.63
C LYS A 504 57.90 16.15 53.09
N THR A 505 57.84 17.29 52.38
CA THR A 505 58.71 17.84 51.28
C THR A 505 59.58 16.88 50.42
N PRO A 506 60.09 17.26 49.20
CA PRO A 506 60.07 18.56 48.48
C PRO A 506 59.88 18.48 46.92
N PRO A 507 59.98 19.60 46.17
CA PRO A 507 59.57 19.71 44.76
C PRO A 507 60.71 19.62 43.75
N ALA A 508 60.40 19.25 42.49
CA ALA A 508 61.30 19.35 41.36
C ALA A 508 60.83 20.43 40.36
N LYS A 509 61.64 21.49 40.22
CA LYS A 509 61.69 22.37 39.04
C LYS A 509 62.55 21.68 37.98
N THR A 510 62.18 21.78 36.69
CA THR A 510 62.88 22.59 35.67
C THR A 510 62.37 22.28 34.25
N SER A 511 61.87 23.34 33.60
CA SER A 511 62.08 23.76 32.20
C SER A 511 62.02 22.75 31.04
N GLY A 512 61.10 22.99 30.12
CA GLY A 512 61.19 22.61 28.71
C GLY A 512 60.40 23.61 27.86
N LYS A 513 61.11 24.47 27.15
CA LYS A 513 60.63 25.60 26.35
C LYS A 513 60.78 25.19 24.88
N THR A 514 59.70 25.14 24.11
CA THR A 514 59.76 25.21 22.64
C THR A 514 58.59 26.08 22.16
N ALA A 515 58.98 27.12 21.43
CA ALA A 515 58.14 28.12 20.78
C ALA A 515 57.84 27.69 19.32
N PRO A 516 56.98 28.43 18.60
CA PRO A 516 56.29 27.98 17.40
C PRO A 516 57.08 28.29 16.12
N ASP A 517 56.63 27.76 14.99
CA ASP A 517 56.85 28.21 13.60
C ASP A 517 55.85 27.39 12.75
N ALA A 518 55.12 27.86 11.72
CA ALA A 518 55.35 28.93 10.75
C ALA A 518 56.72 28.86 10.07
#